data_AF-A0A6M0AH00-F1
#
_entry.id   AF-A0A6M0AH00-F1
#
_cell.length_a   1.000
_cell.length_b   1.000
_cell.length_c   1.000
_cell.angle_alpha   90.00
_cell.angle_beta   90.00
_cell.angle_gamma   90.00
#
_symmetry.space_group_name_H-M   'P 1'
#
loop_
_entity.id
_entity.type
_entity.pdbx_description
1 polymer ?
#
loop_
_entity_poly.entity_id
_entity_poly.type
_entity_poly.pdbx_seq_one_letter_code
_entity_poly.pdbx_strand_id
1 'polypeptide(L)' 'FSLFSIQMIKAKVDPGESWFTQGEATILDYSKTSFVAQKIRDEIREVSPGLYLGQAYWDTTRVLCFSLEF' A
#
# COMPACT_ATOMS: atom_id res chain seq x y z
N PHE A 1 -13.51 20.60 17.42
CA PHE A 1 -13.73 19.50 16.46
C PHE A 1 -12.38 19.16 15.82
N SER A 2 -11.64 18.21 16.40
CA SER A 2 -10.40 17.70 15.78
C SER A 2 -10.81 16.53 14.88
N LEU A 3 -10.72 16.71 13.56
CA LEU A 3 -11.24 15.79 12.54
C LEU A 3 -10.15 14.94 11.87
N PHE A 4 -8.99 14.78 12.49
CA PHE A 4 -7.91 13.96 11.93
C PHE A 4 -7.46 12.89 12.92
N SER A 5 -8.37 11.97 13.25
CA SER A 5 -7.97 10.65 13.74
C SER A 5 -7.53 9.83 12.54
N ILE A 6 -6.23 9.85 12.22
CA ILE A 6 -5.65 8.86 11.32
C ILE A 6 -5.72 7.54 12.09
N GLN A 7 -6.78 6.77 11.85
CA GLN A 7 -6.82 5.38 12.28
C GLN A 7 -5.64 4.69 11.59
N MET A 8 -4.59 4.35 12.35
CA MET A 8 -3.51 3.52 11.84
C MET A 8 -4.08 2.14 11.57
N ILE A 9 -4.55 1.95 10.33
CA ILE A 9 -5.07 0.69 9.86
C ILE A 9 -3.88 -0.27 9.79
N LYS A 10 -3.94 -1.36 10.57
CA LYS A 10 -3.00 -2.47 10.43
C LYS A 10 -3.24 -3.10 9.06
N ALA A 11 -2.46 -2.68 8.07
CA ALA A 11 -2.34 -3.40 6.81
C ALA A 11 -1.76 -4.78 7.12
N LYS A 12 -2.30 -5.81 6.47
CA LYS A 12 -1.60 -7.09 6.42
C LYS A 12 -0.44 -6.90 5.45
N VAL A 13 0.77 -7.10 5.95
CA VAL A 13 2.01 -6.97 5.21
C VAL A 13 2.38 -8.37 4.77
N ASP A 14 2.01 -8.76 3.55
CA ASP A 14 2.36 -10.07 3.00
C ASP A 14 3.34 -9.90 1.83
N PRO A 15 4.34 -10.80 1.69
CA PRO A 15 5.10 -10.89 0.45
C PRO A 15 4.17 -11.40 -0.66
N GLY A 16 4.12 -10.68 -1.77
CA GLY A 16 3.33 -11.04 -2.94
C GLY A 16 4.05 -10.72 -4.23
N GLU A 17 3.59 -11.30 -5.33
CA GLU A 17 4.11 -10.99 -6.66
C GLU A 17 3.69 -9.57 -7.06
N SER A 18 4.66 -8.72 -7.42
CA SER A 18 4.39 -7.35 -7.85
C SER A 18 3.72 -7.32 -9.22
N TRP A 19 2.74 -6.43 -9.39
CA TRP A 19 2.13 -6.19 -10.70
C TRP A 19 2.95 -5.29 -11.61
N PHE A 20 3.91 -4.54 -11.07
CA PHE A 20 4.73 -3.59 -11.84
C PHE A 20 6.12 -4.11 -12.18
N THR A 21 6.70 -4.95 -11.32
CA THR A 21 8.05 -5.48 -11.51
C THR A 21 8.04 -7.00 -11.42
N GLN A 22 8.90 -7.69 -12.16
CA GLN A 22 9.15 -9.10 -11.88
C GLN A 22 9.90 -9.20 -10.54
N GLY A 23 9.21 -9.63 -9.49
CA GLY A 23 9.79 -9.84 -8.16
C GLY A 23 8.78 -9.69 -7.03
N GLU A 24 9.21 -10.06 -5.83
CA GLU A 24 8.41 -9.90 -4.62
C GLU A 24 8.25 -8.40 -4.29
N ALA A 25 7.03 -8.01 -3.95
CA ALA A 25 6.71 -6.73 -3.34
C ALA A 25 5.93 -6.98 -2.05
N THR A 26 6.06 -6.04 -1.13
CA THR A 26 5.27 -6.04 0.07
C THR A 26 3.89 -5.49 -0.28
N ILE A 27 2.87 -6.34 -0.17
CA ILE A 27 1.50 -5.95 -0.45
C ILE A 27 0.84 -5.53 0.86
N LEU A 28 0.24 -4.34 0.85
CA LEU A 28 -0.58 -3.84 1.93
C LEU A 28 -2.05 -4.08 1.55
N ASP A 29 -2.68 -5.05 2.22
CA ASP A 29 -4.09 -5.36 2.03
C ASP A 29 -4.96 -4.60 3.04
N TYR A 30 -5.78 -3.68 2.51
CA TYR A 30 -6.74 -2.86 3.26
C TYR A 30 -8.19 -3.38 3.17
N SER A 31 -8.40 -4.58 2.64
CA SER A 31 -9.72 -5.18 2.38
C SER A 31 -10.64 -5.26 3.60
N LYS A 32 -10.09 -5.25 4.81
CA LYS A 32 -10.85 -5.35 6.07
C LYS A 32 -11.47 -4.04 6.55
N THR A 33 -11.15 -2.89 5.95
CA THR A 33 -11.49 -1.59 6.54
C THR A 33 -12.67 -0.83 5.94
N SER A 34 -13.15 -1.19 4.75
CA SER A 34 -14.38 -0.61 4.18
C SER A 34 -14.77 -1.35 2.90
N PHE A 35 -16.07 -1.37 2.56
CA PHE A 35 -16.58 -1.82 1.25
C PHE A 35 -15.90 -1.09 0.08
N VAL A 36 -15.41 0.13 0.32
CA VAL A 36 -14.63 0.93 -0.64
C VAL A 36 -13.15 0.51 -0.71
N ALA A 37 -12.58 0.00 0.39
CA ALA A 37 -11.18 -0.39 0.51
C ALA A 37 -10.88 -1.81 -0.01
N GLN A 38 -11.90 -2.62 -0.31
CA GLN A 38 -11.72 -3.96 -0.88
C GLN A 38 -10.97 -3.98 -2.21
N LYS A 39 -10.93 -2.85 -2.92
CA LYS A 39 -10.29 -2.73 -4.22
C LYS A 39 -8.93 -2.03 -4.18
N ILE A 40 -8.48 -1.58 -3.00
CA ILE A 40 -7.20 -0.88 -2.88
C ILE A 40 -6.11 -1.89 -2.56
N ARG A 41 -5.14 -2.01 -3.46
CA ARG A 41 -3.93 -2.81 -3.30
C ARG A 41 -2.75 -1.86 -3.39
N ASP A 42 -2.01 -1.73 -2.30
CA ASP A 42 -0.76 -0.98 -2.32
C ASP A 42 0.41 -1.97 -2.38
N GLU A 43 1.38 -1.65 -3.21
CA GLU A 43 2.66 -2.37 -3.28
C GLU A 43 3.76 -1.41 -2.83
N ILE A 44 4.57 -1.83 -1.86
CA ILE A 44 5.73 -1.06 -1.41
C ILE A 44 7.01 -1.89 -1.52
N ARG A 45 8.13 -1.20 -1.74
CA ARG A 45 9.47 -1.79 -1.75
C ARG A 45 10.46 -0.84 -1.10
N GLU A 46 11.31 -1.39 -0.23
CA GLU A 46 12.47 -0.67 0.27
C GLU A 46 13.52 -0.56 -0.84
N VAL A 47 13.97 0.66 -1.12
CA VAL A 47 14.98 0.94 -2.16
C VAL A 47 16.31 1.41 -1.57
N SER A 48 16.29 1.83 -0.31
CA SER A 48 17.44 2.24 0.51
C SER A 48 17.02 2.11 1.97
N PRO A 49 17.95 1.91 2.93
CA PRO A 49 17.61 1.83 4.35
C PRO A 49 16.70 2.99 4.78
N GLY A 50 15.47 2.67 5.21
CA GLY A 50 14.49 3.65 5.67
C GLY A 50 13.68 4.36 4.57
N LEU A 51 13.98 4.13 3.29
CA LEU A 51 13.27 4.72 2.14
C LEU A 51 12.51 3.65 1.35
N TYR A 52 11.20 3.86 1.25
CA TYR A 52 10.28 2.97 0.57
C TYR A 52 9.62 3.70 -0.59
N LEU A 53 9.55 3.05 -1.74
CA LEU A 53 8.72 3.47 -2.86
C LEU A 53 7.45 2.63 -2.88
N GLY A 54 6.32 3.29 -3.08
CA GLY A 54 5.01 2.68 -3.06
C GLY A 54 4.15 3.09 -4.25
N GLN A 55 3.20 2.23 -4.57
CA GLN A 55 2.23 2.45 -5.62
C GLN A 55 0.89 1.85 -5.19
N ALA A 56 -0.19 2.60 -5.43
CA ALA A 56 -1.54 2.20 -5.11
C ALA A 56 -2.31 1.85 -6.38
N TYR A 57 -3.02 0.74 -6.32
CA TYR A 57 -3.93 0.28 -7.34
C TYR A 57 -5.35 0.31 -6.81
N TRP A 58 -6.26 0.83 -7.63
CA TRP A 58 -7.69 0.63 -7.46
C TRP A 58 -8.15 -0.38 -8.48
N ASP A 59 -8.55 -1.57 -8.02
CA ASP A 59 -8.83 -2.72 -8.87
C ASP A 59 -7.57 -3.08 -9.68
N THR A 60 -7.57 -2.89 -11.01
CA THR A 60 -6.40 -3.08 -11.89
C THR A 60 -5.74 -1.76 -12.33
N THR A 61 -6.31 -0.62 -11.94
CA THR A 61 -5.85 0.70 -12.37
C THR A 61 -4.86 1.27 -11.36
N ARG A 62 -3.66 1.66 -11.80
CA ARG A 62 -2.71 2.38 -10.95
C ARG A 62 -3.19 3.82 -10.73
N VAL A 63 -3.43 4.20 -9.49
CA VAL A 63 -4.03 5.50 -9.13
C VAL A 63 -3.05 6.47 -8.49
N LEU A 64 -2.01 5.98 -7.81
CA LEU A 64 -1.06 6.82 -7.09
C LEU A 64 0.33 6.16 -7.04
N CYS A 65 1.37 6.99 -7.08
CA CYS A 65 2.71 6.61 -6.65
C CYS A 65 3.09 7.48 -5.44
N PHE A 66 3.76 6.89 -4.46
CA PHE A 66 4.17 7.58 -3.23
C PHE A 66 5.54 7.09 -2.75
N SER A 67 6.14 7.81 -1.80
CA SER A 67 7.35 7.40 -1.10
C SER A 67 7.15 7.59 0.40
N LEU A 68 7.74 6.70 1.19
CA LEU A 68 7.77 6.79 2.65
C LEU A 68 9.23 6.80 3.12
N GLU A 69 9.54 7.70 4.04
CA GLU A 69 10.84 7.79 4.70
C GLU A 69 10.59 7.71 6.22
N PHE A 70 11.34 6.83 6.91
CA PHE A 70 11.20 6.55 8.35
C PHE A 70 12.48 6.83 9.12
#